data_AF-A0A7J4ZZZ3-F1
#
_entry.id   AF-A0A7J4ZZZ3-F1
#
_cell.length_a   1.000
_cell.length_b   1.000
_cell.length_c   1.000
_cell.angle_alpha   90.00
_cell.angle_beta   90.00
_cell.angle_gamma   90.00
#
_symmetry.space_group_name_H-M   'P 1'
#
loop_
_entity.id
_entity.type
_entity.pdbx_description
1 polymer ?
#
loop_
_entity_poly.entity_id
_entity_poly.type
_entity_poly.pdbx_seq_one_letter_code
_entity_poly.pdbx_strand_id
1 'polypeptide(L)'
;YAPGRPLVSCTAAKGQRFPDNGVDMGTGFDCFDPLAHTDSPQVTGVARDNRRLLRQLMTDGGFVNYDREWWHYRYRDEPWPDTYFDLPVARSSAEPVGG
;
A
#
# COMPACT_ATOMS: atom_id res chain seq x y z
N TYR A 1 4.19 -13.94 10.58
CA TYR A 1 5.01 -15.03 10.01
C TYR A 1 5.25 -16.07 11.10
N ALA A 2 5.15 -17.36 10.77
CA ALA A 2 5.47 -18.46 11.68
C ALA A 2 6.44 -19.38 10.94
N PRO A 3 7.62 -19.70 11.51
CA PRO A 3 8.56 -20.62 10.89
C PRO A 3 7.88 -21.93 10.50
N GLY A 4 8.11 -22.41 9.27
CA GLY A 4 7.53 -23.67 8.76
C GLY A 4 6.15 -23.55 8.12
N ARG A 5 5.49 -22.37 8.12
CA ARG A 5 4.25 -22.18 7.36
C ARG A 5 4.54 -22.16 5.85
N PRO A 6 3.78 -22.88 5.01
CA PRO A 6 3.94 -22.81 3.55
C PRO A 6 3.77 -21.39 3.02
N LEU A 7 4.58 -21.03 2.02
CA LEU A 7 4.43 -19.78 1.28
C LEU A 7 3.16 -19.85 0.42
N VAL A 8 2.41 -18.75 0.41
CA VAL A 8 1.20 -18.60 -0.40
C VAL A 8 1.37 -17.38 -1.30
N SER A 9 0.87 -17.46 -2.53
CA SER A 9 0.90 -16.33 -3.47
C SER A 9 0.21 -15.10 -2.88
N CYS A 10 0.79 -13.92 -3.08
CA CYS A 10 0.16 -12.65 -2.73
C CYS A 10 -1.07 -12.32 -3.61
N THR A 11 -1.23 -13.02 -4.74
CA THR A 11 -2.43 -12.94 -5.60
C THR A 11 -3.54 -13.92 -5.19
N ALA A 12 -3.31 -14.78 -4.20
CA ALA A 12 -4.36 -15.66 -3.70
C ALA A 12 -5.52 -14.86 -3.07
N ALA A 13 -6.70 -15.46 -2.99
CA ALA A 13 -7.90 -14.79 -2.46
C ALA A 13 -7.67 -14.29 -1.02
N LYS A 14 -8.40 -13.24 -0.63
CA LYS A 14 -8.36 -12.74 0.75
C LYS A 14 -8.72 -13.86 1.73
N GLY A 15 -7.94 -14.00 2.79
CA GLY A 15 -8.06 -15.09 3.77
C GLY A 15 -7.20 -16.32 3.46
N GLN A 16 -6.72 -16.47 2.22
CA GLN A 16 -5.75 -17.51 1.84
C GLN A 16 -4.32 -16.97 1.81
N ARG A 17 -4.12 -15.75 1.26
CA ARG A 17 -2.84 -15.05 1.29
C ARG A 17 -2.46 -14.58 2.71
N PHE A 18 -1.19 -14.19 2.90
CA PHE A 18 -0.74 -13.62 4.17
C PHE A 18 -1.60 -12.41 4.58
N PRO A 19 -2.06 -12.35 5.84
CA PRO A 19 -2.94 -11.27 6.29
C PRO A 19 -2.16 -9.96 6.44
N ASP A 20 -2.71 -8.89 5.88
CA ASP A 20 -2.18 -7.51 5.92
C ASP A 20 -3.08 -6.56 6.74
N ASN A 21 -4.08 -7.09 7.45
CA ASN A 21 -5.10 -6.36 8.23
C ASN A 21 -5.95 -5.36 7.39
N GLY A 22 -5.86 -5.39 6.06
CA GLY A 22 -6.58 -4.48 5.16
C GLY A 22 -7.95 -4.98 4.73
N VAL A 23 -8.69 -4.11 4.03
CA VAL A 23 -9.85 -4.51 3.20
C VAL A 23 -9.37 -5.32 1.98
N ASP A 24 -10.27 -6.00 1.27
CA ASP A 24 -9.84 -6.73 0.07
C ASP A 24 -9.47 -5.76 -1.05
N MET A 25 -8.22 -5.86 -1.53
CA MET A 25 -7.69 -5.07 -2.63
C MET A 25 -7.32 -5.95 -3.84
N GLY A 26 -7.72 -7.22 -3.87
CA GLY A 26 -7.45 -8.15 -4.98
C GLY A 26 -6.06 -8.79 -4.94
N THR A 27 -5.09 -8.15 -4.28
CA THR A 27 -3.78 -8.71 -3.92
C THR A 27 -3.46 -8.38 -2.46
N GLY A 28 -2.43 -9.00 -1.90
CA GLY A 28 -1.82 -8.54 -0.65
C GLY A 28 -1.03 -7.25 -0.85
N PHE A 29 -0.77 -6.53 0.23
CA PHE A 29 0.25 -5.47 0.27
C PHE A 29 1.63 -6.02 -0.18
N ASP A 30 2.43 -5.18 -0.85
CA ASP A 30 3.78 -5.50 -1.33
C ASP A 30 3.85 -6.67 -2.33
N CYS A 31 2.80 -6.82 -3.15
CA CYS A 31 2.70 -7.86 -4.17
C CYS A 31 3.23 -7.39 -5.53
N PHE A 32 4.44 -7.80 -5.91
CA PHE A 32 5.07 -7.44 -7.18
C PHE A 32 4.54 -8.25 -8.39
N ASP A 33 3.23 -8.16 -8.64
CA ASP A 33 2.53 -8.80 -9.76
C ASP A 33 1.68 -7.76 -10.52
N PRO A 34 1.48 -7.87 -11.86
CA PRO A 34 0.61 -6.96 -12.60
C PRO A 34 -0.83 -6.86 -12.09
N LEU A 35 -1.32 -7.87 -11.35
CA LEU A 35 -2.61 -7.81 -10.65
C LEU A 35 -2.65 -6.70 -9.58
N ALA A 36 -1.49 -6.29 -9.05
CA ALA A 36 -1.35 -5.19 -8.10
C ALA A 36 -1.43 -3.79 -8.74
N HIS A 37 -1.33 -3.67 -10.07
CA HIS A 37 -1.51 -2.39 -10.76
C HIS A 37 -2.88 -1.80 -10.44
N THR A 38 -2.93 -0.52 -10.09
CA THR A 38 -4.12 0.14 -9.54
C THR A 38 -5.36 -0.09 -10.37
N ASP A 39 -5.24 0.06 -11.70
CA ASP A 39 -6.35 -0.09 -12.66
C ASP A 39 -6.41 -1.46 -13.35
N SER A 40 -5.72 -2.48 -12.84
CA SER A 40 -5.71 -3.83 -13.43
C SER A 40 -7.13 -4.30 -13.79
N PRO A 41 -7.40 -4.68 -15.06
CA PRO A 41 -8.74 -5.08 -15.49
C PRO A 41 -9.16 -6.43 -14.90
N GLN A 42 -8.21 -7.21 -14.39
CA GLN A 42 -8.46 -8.51 -13.77
C GLN A 42 -9.02 -8.38 -12.34
N VAL A 43 -8.82 -7.24 -11.69
CA VAL A 43 -9.43 -6.95 -10.38
C VAL A 43 -10.81 -6.35 -10.60
N THR A 44 -11.84 -7.01 -10.06
CA THR A 44 -13.25 -6.65 -10.25
C THR A 44 -14.02 -6.69 -8.92
N GLY A 45 -15.28 -6.25 -8.94
CA GLY A 45 -16.16 -6.23 -7.77
C GLY A 45 -15.61 -5.38 -6.62
N VAL A 46 -15.83 -5.86 -5.38
CA VAL A 46 -15.50 -5.13 -4.14
C VAL A 46 -14.03 -4.70 -4.09
N ALA A 47 -13.10 -5.53 -4.57
CA ALA A 47 -11.68 -5.18 -4.58
C ALA A 47 -11.39 -3.97 -5.49
N ARG A 48 -12.07 -3.87 -6.65
CA ARG A 48 -11.94 -2.72 -7.54
C ARG A 48 -12.56 -1.47 -6.94
N ASP A 49 -13.70 -1.61 -6.28
CA ASP A 49 -14.38 -0.49 -5.64
C ASP A 49 -13.56 0.06 -4.47
N ASN A 50 -12.93 -0.81 -3.68
CA ASN A 50 -11.99 -0.40 -2.63
C ASN A 50 -10.76 0.34 -3.19
N ARG A 51 -10.17 -0.14 -4.29
CA ARG A 51 -9.04 0.55 -4.95
C ARG A 51 -9.44 1.94 -5.46
N ARG A 52 -10.63 2.06 -6.05
CA ARG A 52 -11.17 3.35 -6.52
C ARG A 52 -11.41 4.32 -5.37
N LEU A 53 -12.00 3.83 -4.28
CA LEU A 53 -12.25 4.62 -3.08
C LEU A 53 -10.93 5.13 -2.47
N LEU A 54 -9.94 4.24 -2.29
CA LEU A 54 -8.62 4.63 -1.80
C LEU A 54 -7.98 5.69 -2.71
N ARG A 55 -7.97 5.46 -4.03
CA ARG A 55 -7.40 6.42 -4.98
C ARG A 55 -8.07 7.77 -4.89
N GLN A 56 -9.41 7.81 -4.81
CA GLN A 56 -10.15 9.04 -4.67
C GLN A 56 -9.76 9.79 -3.39
N LEU A 57 -9.86 9.13 -2.23
CA LEU A 57 -9.56 9.75 -0.94
C LEU A 57 -8.13 10.28 -0.87
N MET A 58 -7.15 9.52 -1.37
CA MET A 58 -5.75 9.94 -1.39
C MET A 58 -5.54 11.12 -2.36
N THR A 59 -6.20 11.11 -3.52
CA THR A 59 -6.12 12.23 -4.48
C THR A 59 -6.70 13.51 -3.89
N ASP A 60 -7.85 13.42 -3.22
CA ASP A 60 -8.49 14.54 -2.52
C ASP A 60 -7.60 15.07 -1.39
N GLY A 61 -6.82 14.19 -0.75
CA GLY A 61 -5.79 14.53 0.25
C GLY A 61 -4.48 15.08 -0.32
N GLY A 62 -4.38 15.34 -1.63
CA GLY A 62 -3.17 15.90 -2.25
C GLY A 62 -2.10 14.87 -2.60
N PHE A 63 -2.42 13.58 -2.61
CA PHE A 63 -1.49 12.54 -3.03
C PHE A 63 -1.65 12.19 -4.52
N VAL A 64 -0.63 11.51 -5.05
CA VAL A 64 -0.58 10.99 -6.42
C VAL A 64 -0.26 9.51 -6.36
N ASN A 65 -1.13 8.68 -6.94
CA ASN A 65 -0.94 7.23 -7.00
C ASN A 65 0.20 6.84 -7.96
N TYR A 66 0.94 5.79 -7.62
CA TYR A 66 1.78 5.06 -8.57
C TYR A 66 0.95 3.94 -9.21
N ASP A 67 0.90 3.90 -10.54
CA ASP A 67 -0.01 3.06 -11.32
C ASP A 67 0.25 1.55 -11.17
N ARG A 68 1.48 1.16 -10.84
CA ARG A 68 1.86 -0.26 -10.72
C ARG A 68 1.58 -0.88 -9.36
N GLU A 69 1.26 -0.06 -8.36
CA GLU A 69 1.09 -0.47 -6.96
C GLU A 69 -0.13 0.24 -6.34
N TRP A 70 -1.23 -0.50 -6.13
CA TRP A 70 -2.48 0.11 -5.60
C TRP A 70 -2.33 0.79 -4.23
N TRP A 71 -1.30 0.41 -3.45
CA TRP A 71 -1.01 0.95 -2.11
C TRP A 71 -0.07 2.15 -2.14
N HIS A 72 0.60 2.44 -3.25
CA HIS A 72 1.67 3.42 -3.30
C HIS A 72 1.16 4.80 -3.71
N TYR A 73 1.47 5.80 -2.87
CA TYR A 73 1.12 7.20 -3.07
C TYR A 73 2.27 8.08 -2.63
N ARG A 74 2.56 9.13 -3.42
CA ARG A 74 3.45 10.22 -3.01
C ARG A 74 2.65 11.48 -2.75
N TYR A 75 3.13 12.35 -1.86
CA TYR A 75 2.52 13.67 -1.68
C TYR A 75 2.87 14.56 -2.88
N ARG A 76 1.90 15.34 -3.36
CA ARG A 76 2.10 16.19 -4.56
C ARG A 76 3.09 17.32 -4.29
N ASP A 77 2.95 17.96 -3.14
CA ASP A 77 3.75 19.12 -2.74
C ASP A 77 4.82 18.69 -1.72
N GLU A 78 5.54 17.60 -2.02
CA GLU A 78 6.58 17.04 -1.15
C GLU A 78 7.73 18.04 -0.92
N PRO A 79 8.14 18.32 0.33
CA PRO A 79 9.14 19.36 0.61
C PRO A 79 10.58 18.98 0.24
N TRP A 80 10.87 17.68 0.09
CA TRP A 80 12.23 17.17 -0.09
C TRP A 80 12.32 16.12 -1.22
N PRO A 81 11.92 16.44 -2.46
CA PRO A 81 11.77 15.46 -3.55
C PRO A 81 13.08 14.75 -3.93
N ASP A 82 14.23 15.38 -3.68
CA ASP A 82 15.56 14.85 -4.03
C ASP A 82 16.40 14.47 -2.80
N THR A 83 15.78 14.43 -1.61
CA THR A 83 16.49 14.04 -0.37
C THR A 83 16.05 12.66 0.09
N TYR A 84 17.02 11.78 0.27
CA TYR A 84 16.82 10.44 0.80
C TYR A 84 17.37 10.39 2.22
N PHE A 85 16.47 10.31 3.19
CA PHE A 85 16.86 10.24 4.61
C PHE A 85 17.29 8.83 4.99
N ASP A 86 18.42 8.71 5.68
CA ASP A 86 18.91 7.46 6.30
C ASP A 86 18.94 7.61 7.83
N LEU A 87 17.78 7.93 8.39
CA LEU A 87 17.58 8.07 9.82
C LEU A 87 16.73 6.88 10.33
N PRO A 88 17.00 6.33 11.52
CA PRO A 88 16.18 5.26 12.08
C PRO A 88 14.72 5.66 12.27
N VAL A 89 13.80 4.79 11.86
CA VAL A 89 12.38 4.90 12.20
C VAL A 89 12.18 4.41 13.64
N ALA A 90 12.20 5.34 14.60
CA ALA A 90 12.04 5.08 16.03
C ALA A 90 10.89 5.90 16.62
N ARG A 91 10.32 5.47 17.75
CA ARG A 91 9.27 6.23 18.44
C ARG A 91 9.74 7.63 18.84
N SER A 92 10.99 7.76 19.26
CA SER A 92 11.62 9.04 19.59
C SER A 92 11.68 10.02 18.42
N SER A 93 11.60 9.53 17.17
CA SER A 93 11.58 10.37 15.97
C SER A 93 10.25 11.08 15.75
N ALA A 94 9.18 10.67 16.45
CA ALA A 94 7.83 11.23 16.35
C ALA A 94 7.41 12.06 17.57
N GLU A 95 8.23 12.10 18.63
CA GLU A 95 7.94 12.93 19.79
C GLU A 95 8.39 14.38 19.54
N PRO A 96 7.59 15.40 19.94
CA PRO A 96 8.04 16.77 19.88
C PRO A 96 9.29 16.93 20.74
N VAL A 97 10.30 17.63 20.23
CA VAL A 97 11.48 17.97 21.02
C VAL A 97 11.07 18.94 22.13
N GLY A 98 10.94 18.42 23.36
CA GLY A 98 10.84 19.19 24.60
C GLY A 98 9.44 19.68 24.97
N GLY A 99 8.92 19.13 26.07
CA GLY A 99 7.96 19.77 26.97
C GLY A 99 8.57 19.86 28.36
#